data_AF-A0AAV9RLP6-F1
#
_entry.id   AF-A0AAV9RLP6-F1
#
_cell.length_a   1.000
_cell.length_b   1.000
_cell.length_c   1.000
_cell.angle_alpha   90.00
_cell.angle_beta   90.00
_cell.angle_gamma   90.00
#
_symmetry.space_group_name_H-M   'P 1'
#
loop_
_entity.id
_entity.type
_entity.pdbx_description
1 polymer ?
#
loop_
_entity_poly.entity_id
_entity_poly.type
_entity_poly.pdbx_seq_one_letter_code
_entity_poly.pdbx_strand_id
1 'polypeptide(L)'
;MALSETENGCPGGEEEEADAIVKTCVLGGFSESSETRTLIGSLPEIHEAERAREVAIDKFKVIMDRYQEQPHLLDPHLEWMTEMLLNFTRSENSPPSLVHLSFKFLFVISKVRGYKVFMQLLPHEVSDVHPVLELMSRQDPKDLETWETRYMLLLWLSVACLIPFDLSRLDGHLESEGVKIREPIMERILAVAKTYLLVSDSPRDAASVLVSKFMTRPDVKHKRLGDFLDWSLTTISQTNAHSVIEIMMLDGVLQSLAKLFKHGKRDDLLQYAPIVLRCLEQKQLSESSEAKLRKIYVKLIQRLGLTFLKPRLAAWRYQRGSRSIAANLAVPYAAAAAAAVSPETETQEQDEDYDIPEEVETVIEHLLVGLKDKETVVRWSAAKGIGRVTGRLPQELADDVVGSVLDCFRKRITPGMEAASHWQN
;
A
#
# COMPACT_ATOMS: atom_id res chain seq x y z
N MET A 1 -50.14 39.83 10.68
CA MET A 1 -51.22 40.60 10.02
C MET A 1 -50.75 40.96 8.63
N ALA A 2 -51.60 40.68 7.63
CA ALA A 2 -51.70 41.23 6.26
C ALA A 2 -50.39 41.52 5.50
N LEU A 3 -50.05 40.77 4.45
CA LEU A 3 -50.61 40.77 3.07
C LEU A 3 -50.41 42.09 2.31
N SER A 4 -49.64 42.00 1.20
CA SER A 4 -50.05 42.31 -0.20
C SER A 4 -48.79 42.59 -1.03
N GLU A 5 -48.37 41.69 -1.94
CA GLU A 5 -48.79 41.63 -3.36
C GLU A 5 -48.33 42.87 -4.14
N THR A 6 -47.51 42.80 -5.20
CA THR A 6 -47.87 42.40 -6.58
C THR A 6 -46.64 42.72 -7.46
N GLU A 7 -46.06 41.81 -8.23
CA GLU A 7 -46.39 41.38 -9.62
C GLU A 7 -45.49 41.99 -10.71
N ASN A 8 -45.32 41.17 -11.76
CA ASN A 8 -44.95 41.46 -13.15
C ASN A 8 -43.43 41.51 -13.47
N GLY A 9 -42.87 40.66 -14.34
CA GLY A 9 -43.43 39.61 -15.19
C GLY A 9 -42.32 38.90 -15.98
N CYS A 10 -42.46 37.59 -16.16
CA CYS A 10 -41.77 36.75 -17.16
C CYS A 10 -42.36 37.04 -18.58
N PRO A 11 -41.85 36.50 -19.74
CA PRO A 11 -41.16 35.21 -19.88
C PRO A 11 -40.09 35.09 -21.01
N GLY A 12 -39.40 33.94 -21.01
CA GLY A 12 -38.70 33.37 -22.16
C GLY A 12 -37.19 33.28 -21.92
N GLY A 13 -36.56 32.13 -21.77
CA GLY A 13 -36.98 30.74 -21.89
C GLY A 13 -35.69 29.93 -21.98
N GLU A 14 -35.61 28.89 -21.15
CA GLU A 14 -34.69 27.74 -21.27
C GLU A 14 -33.21 28.00 -20.99
N GLU A 15 -32.80 27.67 -19.77
CA GLU A 15 -31.65 26.78 -19.54
C GLU A 15 -31.82 26.16 -18.15
N GLU A 16 -32.52 25.02 -18.12
CA GLU A 16 -32.54 24.07 -17.01
C GLU A 16 -31.15 23.49 -16.82
N GLU A 17 -30.26 24.19 -16.11
CA GLU A 17 -28.96 23.61 -15.74
C GLU A 17 -28.47 24.17 -14.40
N ALA A 18 -29.22 23.89 -13.33
CA ALA A 18 -28.72 24.06 -11.97
C ALA A 18 -29.36 23.04 -11.03
N ASP A 19 -28.51 22.38 -10.25
CA ASP A 19 -28.82 21.44 -9.15
C ASP A 19 -29.15 19.98 -9.52
N ALA A 20 -28.27 19.37 -10.32
CA ALA A 20 -27.94 17.96 -10.10
C ALA A 20 -27.08 17.82 -8.81
N ILE A 21 -27.71 18.03 -7.65
CA ILE A 21 -27.15 17.57 -6.38
C ILE A 21 -26.98 16.06 -6.53
N VAL A 22 -25.74 15.60 -6.57
CA VAL A 22 -25.39 14.18 -6.46
C VAL A 22 -26.00 13.69 -5.15
N LYS A 23 -27.19 13.10 -5.23
CA LYS A 23 -27.75 12.24 -4.20
C LYS A 23 -26.76 11.09 -4.06
N THR A 24 -25.77 11.26 -3.20
CA THR A 24 -25.04 10.13 -2.64
C THR A 24 -26.11 9.29 -1.95
N CYS A 25 -26.56 8.23 -2.62
CA CYS A 25 -27.43 7.23 -2.02
C CYS A 25 -26.65 6.58 -0.88
N VAL A 26 -26.72 7.17 0.30
CA VAL A 26 -26.19 6.60 1.53
C VAL A 26 -27.00 5.33 1.78
N LEU A 27 -26.37 4.17 1.62
CA LEU A 27 -26.99 2.89 1.90
C LEU A 27 -27.15 2.74 3.42
N GLY A 28 -28.29 2.22 3.85
CA GLY A 28 -28.57 2.01 5.28
C GLY A 28 -27.90 0.78 5.89
N GLY A 29 -27.42 -0.15 5.07
CA GLY A 29 -26.83 -1.43 5.49
C GLY A 29 -26.70 -2.41 4.32
N PHE A 30 -26.25 -3.63 4.61
CA PHE A 30 -26.11 -4.70 3.61
C PHE A 30 -27.45 -5.39 3.34
N SER A 31 -28.22 -4.89 2.37
CA SER A 31 -29.57 -5.40 2.05
C SER A 31 -29.58 -6.82 1.48
N GLU A 32 -28.55 -7.19 0.73
CA GLU A 32 -28.45 -8.45 0.00
C GLU A 32 -27.88 -9.59 0.87
N SER A 33 -27.86 -9.45 2.21
CA SER A 33 -27.25 -10.46 3.09
C SER A 33 -27.86 -11.85 2.95
N SER A 34 -29.19 -11.96 2.79
CA SER A 34 -29.84 -13.26 2.61
C SER A 34 -29.53 -13.86 1.24
N GLU A 35 -29.59 -13.03 0.18
CA GLU A 35 -29.28 -13.45 -1.19
C GLU A 35 -27.83 -13.92 -1.33
N THR A 36 -26.90 -13.19 -0.71
CA THR A 36 -25.48 -13.51 -0.67
C THR A 36 -25.23 -14.85 0.03
N ARG A 37 -25.91 -15.08 1.16
CA ARG A 37 -25.80 -16.36 1.88
C ARG A 37 -26.29 -17.53 1.05
N THR A 38 -27.43 -17.38 0.37
CA THR A 38 -27.96 -18.41 -0.55
C THR A 38 -26.99 -18.66 -1.72
N LEU A 39 -26.44 -17.59 -2.31
CA LEU A 39 -25.51 -17.70 -3.42
C LEU A 39 -24.23 -18.45 -3.03
N ILE A 40 -23.63 -18.11 -1.89
CA ILE A 40 -22.45 -18.83 -1.36
C ILE A 40 -22.82 -20.28 -1.03
N GLY A 41 -24.02 -20.53 -0.48
CA GLY A 41 -24.52 -21.87 -0.18
C GLY A 41 -24.66 -22.78 -1.41
N SER A 42 -25.00 -22.21 -2.58
CA SER A 42 -25.15 -22.98 -3.83
C SER A 42 -23.84 -23.34 -4.56
N LEU A 43 -22.69 -22.81 -4.12
CA LEU A 43 -21.41 -23.05 -4.81
C LEU A 43 -21.06 -24.53 -5.02
N PRO A 44 -21.29 -25.45 -4.05
CA PRO A 44 -21.03 -26.88 -4.21
C PRO A 44 -21.88 -27.58 -5.29
N GLU A 45 -22.97 -26.97 -5.74
CA GLU A 45 -23.85 -27.55 -6.77
C GLU A 45 -23.52 -27.01 -8.17
N ILE A 46 -22.98 -25.79 -8.24
CA ILE A 46 -22.77 -25.08 -9.51
C ILE A 46 -21.31 -25.06 -9.98
N HIS A 47 -20.36 -25.53 -9.16
CA HIS A 47 -18.93 -25.39 -9.46
C HIS A 47 -18.47 -26.15 -10.72
N GLU A 48 -19.21 -27.15 -11.20
CA GLU A 48 -18.83 -27.89 -12.42
C GLU A 48 -19.29 -27.19 -13.70
N ALA A 49 -20.46 -26.53 -13.66
CA ALA A 49 -21.07 -25.90 -14.82
C ALA A 49 -20.49 -24.49 -15.05
N GLU A 50 -19.72 -24.33 -16.13
CA GLU A 50 -19.03 -23.07 -16.46
C GLU A 50 -19.96 -21.86 -16.50
N ARG A 51 -21.04 -21.94 -17.24
CA ARG A 51 -22.04 -20.87 -17.32
C ARG A 51 -22.66 -20.54 -15.96
N ALA A 52 -22.88 -21.54 -15.10
CA ALA A 52 -23.45 -21.31 -13.77
C ALA A 52 -22.43 -20.62 -12.85
N ARG A 53 -21.15 -21.01 -12.91
CA ARG A 53 -20.06 -20.34 -12.19
C ARG A 53 -19.95 -18.88 -12.59
N GLU A 54 -19.91 -18.58 -13.88
CA GLU A 54 -19.79 -17.20 -14.38
C GLU A 54 -20.94 -16.33 -13.92
N VAL A 55 -22.18 -16.82 -14.07
CA VAL A 55 -23.38 -16.11 -13.59
C VAL A 55 -23.31 -15.86 -12.08
N ALA A 56 -22.86 -16.83 -11.29
CA ALA A 56 -22.72 -16.66 -9.85
C ALA A 56 -21.63 -15.65 -9.48
N ILE A 57 -20.48 -15.68 -10.17
CA ILE A 57 -19.38 -14.73 -9.98
C ILE A 57 -19.84 -13.31 -10.31
N ASP A 58 -20.49 -13.10 -11.45
CA ASP A 58 -20.93 -11.78 -11.88
C ASP A 58 -22.02 -11.25 -10.98
N LYS A 59 -22.97 -12.09 -10.57
CA LYS A 59 -23.98 -11.73 -9.58
C LYS A 59 -23.33 -11.31 -8.26
N PHE A 60 -22.35 -12.06 -7.76
CA PHE A 60 -21.65 -11.74 -6.53
C PHE A 60 -20.86 -10.42 -6.64
N LYS A 61 -20.18 -10.19 -7.76
CA LYS A 61 -19.49 -8.91 -8.04
C LYS A 61 -20.46 -7.73 -8.04
N VAL A 62 -21.61 -7.85 -8.73
CA VAL A 62 -22.63 -6.80 -8.76
C VAL A 62 -23.14 -6.47 -7.36
N ILE A 63 -23.37 -7.48 -6.51
CA ILE A 63 -23.76 -7.26 -5.12
C ILE A 63 -22.67 -6.53 -4.35
N MET A 64 -21.42 -6.99 -4.44
CA MET A 64 -20.30 -6.44 -3.66
C MET A 64 -19.89 -5.03 -4.12
N ASP A 65 -19.84 -4.77 -5.42
CA ASP A 65 -19.40 -3.49 -6.00
C ASP A 65 -20.35 -2.33 -5.62
N ARG A 66 -21.62 -2.60 -5.29
CA ARG A 66 -22.56 -1.60 -4.72
C ARG A 66 -22.04 -0.95 -3.44
N TYR A 67 -21.20 -1.67 -2.69
CA TYR A 67 -20.67 -1.23 -1.41
C TYR A 67 -19.27 -0.64 -1.52
N GLN A 68 -18.73 -0.44 -2.74
CA GLN A 68 -17.36 0.06 -2.93
C GLN A 68 -17.13 1.45 -2.31
N GLU A 69 -18.13 2.33 -2.34
CA GLU A 69 -18.05 3.67 -1.72
C GLU A 69 -18.30 3.65 -0.20
N GLN A 70 -19.03 2.64 0.31
CA GLN A 70 -19.36 2.47 1.73
C GLN A 70 -19.01 1.05 2.24
N PRO A 71 -17.75 0.61 2.14
CA PRO A 71 -17.37 -0.79 2.35
C PRO A 71 -17.49 -1.24 3.81
N HIS A 72 -17.54 -0.29 4.74
CA HIS A 72 -17.75 -0.55 6.17
C HIS A 72 -19.13 -1.16 6.48
N LEU A 73 -20.10 -1.02 5.58
CA LEU A 73 -21.42 -1.66 5.72
C LEU A 73 -21.35 -3.18 5.61
N LEU A 74 -20.28 -3.72 5.02
CA LEU A 74 -20.05 -5.17 4.94
C LEU A 74 -19.49 -5.76 6.23
N ASP A 75 -18.87 -4.95 7.11
CA ASP A 75 -18.08 -5.39 8.27
C ASP A 75 -18.81 -6.42 9.16
N PRO A 76 -20.10 -6.23 9.53
CA PRO A 76 -20.84 -7.19 10.34
C PRO A 76 -21.07 -8.56 9.65
N HIS A 77 -20.86 -8.63 8.34
CA HIS A 77 -21.14 -9.80 7.53
C HIS A 77 -19.89 -10.52 7.01
N LEU A 78 -18.71 -9.90 7.13
CA LEU A 78 -17.48 -10.46 6.55
C LEU A 78 -17.07 -11.78 7.22
N GLU A 79 -17.30 -11.91 8.52
CA GLU A 79 -16.90 -13.09 9.30
C GLU A 79 -17.59 -14.35 8.77
N TRP A 80 -18.93 -14.37 8.75
CA TRP A 80 -19.67 -15.53 8.27
C TRP A 80 -19.44 -15.81 6.77
N MET A 81 -19.26 -14.77 5.94
CA MET A 81 -18.96 -14.96 4.51
C MET A 81 -17.61 -15.65 4.33
N THR A 82 -16.61 -15.20 5.08
CA THR A 82 -15.25 -15.74 5.03
C THR A 82 -15.24 -17.18 5.55
N GLU A 83 -15.91 -17.44 6.66
CA GLU A 83 -16.01 -18.78 7.25
C GLU A 83 -16.66 -19.79 6.28
N MET A 84 -17.80 -19.44 5.67
CA MET A 84 -18.47 -20.32 4.70
C MET A 84 -17.56 -20.68 3.52
N LEU A 85 -16.88 -19.68 2.96
CA LEU A 85 -15.97 -19.88 1.82
C LEU A 85 -14.71 -20.66 2.20
N LEU A 86 -14.14 -20.43 3.39
CA LEU A 86 -12.99 -21.17 3.88
C LEU A 86 -13.33 -22.63 4.23
N ASN A 87 -14.55 -22.91 4.69
CA ASN A 87 -14.98 -24.29 4.91
C ASN A 87 -14.97 -25.11 3.61
N PHE A 88 -15.33 -24.50 2.48
CA PHE A 88 -15.19 -25.14 1.18
C PHE A 88 -13.73 -25.37 0.79
N THR A 89 -12.81 -24.46 1.12
CA THR A 89 -11.38 -24.62 0.74
C THR A 89 -10.62 -25.61 1.61
N ARG A 90 -11.06 -25.81 2.86
CA ARG A 90 -10.43 -26.69 3.85
C ARG A 90 -10.95 -28.13 3.84
N SER A 91 -12.14 -28.36 3.31
CA SER A 91 -12.74 -29.69 3.23
C SER A 91 -11.93 -30.58 2.28
N GLU A 92 -11.51 -31.76 2.75
CA GLU A 92 -10.73 -32.73 1.96
C GLU A 92 -11.50 -33.26 0.74
N ASN A 93 -12.83 -33.24 0.80
CA ASN A 93 -13.70 -33.70 -0.27
C ASN A 93 -13.98 -32.63 -1.34
N SER A 94 -13.46 -31.41 -1.16
CA SER A 94 -13.76 -30.32 -2.09
C SER A 94 -12.97 -30.45 -3.39
N PRO A 95 -13.65 -30.48 -4.55
CA PRO A 95 -12.97 -30.53 -5.84
C PRO A 95 -12.21 -29.22 -6.10
N PRO A 96 -11.10 -29.25 -6.89
CA PRO A 96 -10.32 -28.05 -7.18
C PRO A 96 -11.14 -26.88 -7.74
N SER A 97 -12.14 -27.16 -8.59
CA SER A 97 -13.01 -26.13 -9.16
C SER A 97 -13.82 -25.37 -8.11
N LEU A 98 -14.30 -26.04 -7.05
CA LEU A 98 -14.98 -25.39 -5.92
C LEU A 98 -14.00 -24.55 -5.08
N VAL A 99 -12.79 -25.06 -4.86
CA VAL A 99 -11.73 -24.34 -4.14
C VAL A 99 -11.38 -23.03 -4.86
N HIS A 100 -11.13 -23.09 -6.17
CA HIS A 100 -10.83 -21.92 -6.98
C HIS A 100 -12.00 -20.92 -7.03
N LEU A 101 -13.23 -21.40 -7.16
CA LEU A 101 -14.43 -20.56 -7.13
C LEU A 101 -14.58 -19.84 -5.78
N SER A 102 -14.32 -20.55 -4.67
CA SER A 102 -14.37 -19.98 -3.32
C SER A 102 -13.32 -18.88 -3.15
N PHE A 103 -12.09 -19.09 -3.65
CA PHE A 103 -11.06 -18.05 -3.64
C PHE A 103 -11.38 -16.86 -4.54
N LYS A 104 -12.08 -17.04 -5.67
CA LYS A 104 -12.58 -15.92 -6.48
C LYS A 104 -13.56 -15.06 -5.69
N PHE A 105 -14.46 -15.66 -4.91
CA PHE A 105 -15.38 -14.92 -4.05
C PHE A 105 -14.65 -14.20 -2.91
N LEU A 106 -13.71 -14.89 -2.23
CA LEU A 106 -12.86 -14.27 -1.20
C LEU A 106 -12.07 -13.08 -1.76
N PHE A 107 -11.55 -13.18 -2.99
CA PHE A 107 -10.86 -12.09 -3.66
C PHE A 107 -11.79 -10.89 -3.88
N VAL A 108 -13.01 -11.09 -4.37
CA VAL A 108 -13.99 -10.00 -4.56
C VAL A 108 -14.29 -9.28 -3.23
N ILE A 109 -14.53 -10.03 -2.15
CA ILE A 109 -14.73 -9.45 -0.81
C ILE A 109 -13.49 -8.63 -0.40
N SER A 110 -12.29 -9.20 -0.57
CA SER A 110 -11.03 -8.54 -0.20
C SER A 110 -10.77 -7.27 -1.02
N LYS A 111 -11.22 -7.23 -2.28
CA LYS A 111 -11.08 -6.09 -3.18
C LYS A 111 -11.98 -4.94 -2.76
N VAL A 112 -13.27 -5.21 -2.53
CA VAL A 112 -14.25 -4.19 -2.14
C VAL A 112 -13.96 -3.64 -0.75
N ARG A 113 -13.74 -4.53 0.23
CA ARG A 113 -13.47 -4.08 1.61
C ARG A 113 -12.08 -3.47 1.80
N GLY A 114 -11.12 -3.95 1.02
CA GLY A 114 -9.70 -3.67 1.15
C GLY A 114 -8.96 -4.78 1.88
N TYR A 115 -7.94 -5.34 1.20
CA TYR A 115 -7.22 -6.54 1.65
C TYR A 115 -6.66 -6.45 3.07
N LYS A 116 -6.29 -5.26 3.56
CA LYS A 116 -5.70 -5.10 4.90
C LYS A 116 -6.68 -5.43 6.03
N VAL A 117 -7.94 -5.02 5.87
CA VAL A 117 -8.98 -5.34 6.85
C VAL A 117 -9.38 -6.80 6.68
N PHE A 118 -9.57 -7.24 5.44
CA PHE A 118 -9.89 -8.64 5.15
C PHE A 118 -8.87 -9.63 5.73
N MET A 119 -7.57 -9.33 5.65
CA MET A 119 -6.51 -10.18 6.20
C MET A 119 -6.64 -10.45 7.70
N GLN A 120 -7.33 -9.60 8.47
CA GLN A 120 -7.57 -9.81 9.90
C GLN A 120 -8.59 -10.93 10.16
N LEU A 121 -9.38 -11.29 9.15
CA LEU A 121 -10.38 -12.36 9.20
C LEU A 121 -9.80 -13.72 8.81
N LEU A 122 -8.58 -13.74 8.24
CA LEU A 122 -7.95 -14.98 7.83
C LEU A 122 -7.44 -15.74 9.06
N PRO A 123 -7.71 -17.06 9.15
CA PRO A 123 -7.17 -17.88 10.22
C PRO A 123 -5.65 -17.89 10.22
N HIS A 124 -5.07 -17.89 11.41
CA HIS A 124 -3.62 -17.69 11.61
C HIS A 124 -3.08 -18.59 12.73
N GLU A 125 -3.66 -19.77 12.86
CA GLU A 125 -3.22 -20.78 13.79
C GLU A 125 -2.04 -21.60 13.21
N VAL A 126 -1.32 -22.29 14.08
CA VAL A 126 -0.19 -23.15 13.67
C VAL A 126 -0.66 -24.26 12.73
N SER A 127 -1.88 -24.77 12.95
CA SER A 127 -2.56 -25.77 12.12
C SER A 127 -2.81 -25.29 10.69
N ASP A 128 -2.88 -23.98 10.44
CA ASP A 128 -3.16 -23.40 9.12
C ASP A 128 -1.90 -23.31 8.22
N VAL A 129 -0.70 -23.26 8.80
CA VAL A 129 0.54 -23.02 8.03
C VAL A 129 0.77 -24.11 6.99
N HIS A 130 0.66 -25.38 7.39
CA HIS A 130 0.94 -26.51 6.51
C HIS A 130 -0.12 -26.67 5.40
N PRO A 131 -1.44 -26.67 5.69
CA PRO A 131 -2.47 -26.74 4.66
C PRO A 131 -2.39 -25.61 3.63
N VAL A 132 -2.17 -24.37 4.07
CA VAL A 132 -2.06 -23.21 3.15
C VAL A 132 -0.83 -23.35 2.25
N LEU A 133 0.30 -23.77 2.80
CA LEU A 133 1.54 -23.97 2.04
C LEU A 133 1.40 -25.13 1.04
N GLU A 134 0.67 -26.18 1.40
CA GLU A 134 0.37 -27.32 0.53
C GLU A 134 -0.56 -26.92 -0.62
N LEU A 135 -1.66 -26.20 -0.34
CA LEU A 135 -2.53 -25.64 -1.38
C LEU A 135 -1.75 -24.74 -2.33
N MET A 136 -0.84 -23.92 -1.80
CA MET A 136 0.01 -23.03 -2.57
C MET A 136 1.00 -23.79 -3.47
N SER A 137 1.57 -24.89 -2.98
CA SER A 137 2.53 -25.72 -3.71
C SER A 137 1.91 -26.45 -4.91
N ARG A 138 0.58 -26.61 -4.92
CA ARG A 138 -0.19 -27.20 -6.03
C ARG A 138 -0.53 -26.21 -7.15
N GLN A 139 -0.31 -24.92 -6.94
CA GLN A 139 -0.66 -23.89 -7.93
C GLN A 139 0.45 -23.74 -8.97
N ASP A 140 0.07 -23.50 -10.23
CA ASP A 140 1.01 -23.10 -11.29
C ASP A 140 1.17 -21.56 -11.31
N PRO A 141 2.38 -21.01 -11.09
CA PRO A 141 2.63 -19.58 -11.21
C PRO A 141 2.28 -18.96 -12.57
N LYS A 142 2.18 -19.77 -13.63
CA LYS A 142 1.86 -19.33 -15.00
C LYS A 142 0.39 -19.45 -15.36
N ASP A 143 -0.44 -20.04 -14.51
CA ASP A 143 -1.86 -20.22 -14.78
C ASP A 143 -2.61 -18.89 -14.70
N LEU A 144 -3.21 -18.48 -15.82
CA LEU A 144 -3.92 -17.22 -15.97
C LEU A 144 -5.36 -17.28 -15.39
N GLU A 145 -5.94 -18.47 -15.21
CA GLU A 145 -7.35 -18.63 -14.86
C GLU A 145 -7.63 -18.59 -13.35
N THR A 146 -6.62 -18.95 -12.54
CA THR A 146 -6.74 -19.10 -11.08
C THR A 146 -5.87 -18.14 -10.28
N TRP A 147 -5.46 -17.02 -10.86
CA TRP A 147 -4.62 -16.03 -10.19
C TRP A 147 -5.23 -15.51 -8.88
N GLU A 148 -6.55 -15.45 -8.75
CA GLU A 148 -7.22 -15.06 -7.49
C GLU A 148 -6.93 -16.07 -6.37
N THR A 149 -6.83 -17.36 -6.69
CA THR A 149 -6.45 -18.40 -5.74
C THR A 149 -5.04 -18.16 -5.24
N ARG A 150 -4.08 -17.97 -6.16
CA ARG A 150 -2.68 -17.67 -5.84
C ARG A 150 -2.56 -16.40 -4.99
N TYR A 151 -3.29 -15.35 -5.35
CA TYR A 151 -3.33 -14.09 -4.60
C TYR A 151 -3.82 -14.27 -3.16
N MET A 152 -4.96 -14.94 -2.98
CA MET A 152 -5.56 -15.14 -1.66
C MET A 152 -4.72 -16.07 -0.78
N LEU A 153 -4.14 -17.13 -1.35
CA LEU A 153 -3.22 -18.02 -0.63
C LEU A 153 -1.97 -17.30 -0.16
N LEU A 154 -1.37 -16.44 -0.98
CA LEU A 154 -0.21 -15.61 -0.57
C LEU A 154 -0.56 -14.64 0.57
N LEU A 155 -1.74 -14.02 0.52
CA LEU A 155 -2.21 -13.18 1.62
C LEU A 155 -2.45 -13.99 2.88
N TRP A 156 -3.08 -15.15 2.79
CA TRP A 156 -3.32 -16.03 3.93
C TRP A 156 -2.01 -16.53 4.53
N LEU A 157 -1.08 -17.00 3.70
CA LEU A 157 0.26 -17.40 4.12
C LEU A 157 0.98 -16.26 4.84
N SER A 158 0.81 -15.01 4.39
CA SER A 158 1.44 -13.86 5.06
C SER A 158 0.95 -13.63 6.50
N VAL A 159 -0.27 -14.04 6.84
CA VAL A 159 -0.82 -13.96 8.21
C VAL A 159 -0.50 -15.23 8.99
N ALA A 160 -0.66 -16.41 8.38
CA ALA A 160 -0.30 -17.69 9.00
C ALA A 160 1.18 -17.74 9.39
N CYS A 161 2.06 -17.07 8.63
CA CYS A 161 3.46 -16.90 9.00
C CYS A 161 3.68 -16.02 10.23
N LEU A 162 2.68 -15.43 10.90
CA LEU A 162 2.87 -14.61 12.10
C LEU A 162 2.69 -15.38 13.42
N ILE A 163 2.61 -16.71 13.37
CA ILE A 163 2.56 -17.54 14.58
C ILE A 163 3.72 -17.23 15.55
N PRO A 164 3.50 -17.30 16.88
CA PRO A 164 4.46 -16.86 17.89
C PRO A 164 5.62 -17.84 18.15
N PHE A 165 5.81 -18.84 17.29
CA PHE A 165 6.82 -19.90 17.43
C PHE A 165 7.77 -19.93 16.24
N ASP A 166 9.00 -20.37 16.47
CA ASP A 166 9.99 -20.55 15.39
C ASP A 166 9.50 -21.56 14.36
N LEU A 167 9.62 -21.21 13.07
CA LEU A 167 9.15 -22.05 11.96
C LEU A 167 9.85 -23.40 11.91
N SER A 168 11.10 -23.48 12.40
CA SER A 168 11.84 -24.75 12.47
C SER A 168 11.18 -25.79 13.37
N ARG A 169 10.27 -25.40 14.28
CA ARG A 169 9.49 -26.35 15.07
C ARG A 169 8.45 -27.10 14.25
N LEU A 170 8.08 -26.57 13.09
CA LEU A 170 7.08 -27.16 12.20
C LEU A 170 7.69 -28.15 11.20
N ASP A 171 9.02 -28.19 11.10
CA ASP A 171 9.72 -29.07 10.17
C ASP A 171 9.65 -30.55 10.58
N GLY A 172 9.19 -30.84 11.80
CA GLY A 172 9.13 -32.21 12.34
C GLY A 172 10.52 -32.86 12.41
N HIS A 173 10.56 -34.17 12.65
CA HIS A 173 11.78 -34.94 12.41
C HIS A 173 11.90 -35.11 10.89
N LEU A 174 12.67 -34.23 10.23
CA LEU A 174 13.06 -34.34 8.82
C LEU A 174 13.81 -35.66 8.50
N GLU A 175 14.02 -36.50 9.51
CA GLU A 175 14.59 -37.84 9.49
C GLU A 175 13.48 -38.89 9.68
N SER A 176 12.70 -39.17 8.63
CA SER A 176 11.91 -40.40 8.58
C SER A 176 12.24 -41.15 7.30
N GLU A 177 12.99 -42.23 7.47
CA GLU A 177 13.25 -43.35 6.55
C GLU A 177 13.05 -43.09 5.04
N GLY A 178 14.15 -42.76 4.35
CA GLY A 178 14.34 -43.12 2.93
C GLY A 178 13.51 -42.37 1.88
N VAL A 179 12.63 -41.44 2.26
CA VAL A 179 11.80 -40.68 1.32
C VAL A 179 12.07 -39.19 1.46
N LYS A 180 12.64 -38.58 0.41
CA LYS A 180 12.96 -37.14 0.20
C LYS A 180 12.83 -36.26 1.45
N ILE A 181 13.98 -35.87 2.01
CA ILE A 181 14.12 -34.79 3.01
C ILE A 181 13.15 -33.67 2.63
N ARG A 182 12.06 -33.50 3.38
CA ARG A 182 11.13 -32.39 3.15
C ARG A 182 11.95 -31.10 3.33
N GLU A 183 11.93 -30.25 2.32
CA GLU A 183 12.58 -28.95 2.43
C GLU A 183 11.99 -28.18 3.63
N PRO A 184 12.81 -27.54 4.48
CA PRO A 184 12.33 -26.78 5.63
C PRO A 184 11.26 -25.76 5.23
N ILE A 185 10.25 -25.57 6.06
CA ILE A 185 9.12 -24.66 5.83
C ILE A 185 9.60 -23.25 5.53
N MET A 186 10.67 -22.80 6.20
CA MET A 186 11.28 -21.49 5.94
C MET A 186 11.77 -21.36 4.48
N GLU A 187 12.45 -22.38 3.96
CA GLU A 187 12.92 -22.39 2.56
C GLU A 187 11.76 -22.46 1.58
N ARG A 188 10.77 -23.31 1.85
CA ARG A 188 9.58 -23.43 1.01
C ARG A 188 8.83 -22.10 0.89
N ILE A 189 8.62 -21.41 2.01
CA ILE A 189 7.97 -20.09 2.01
C ILE A 189 8.81 -19.07 1.26
N LEU A 190 10.14 -19.07 1.45
CA LEU A 190 11.05 -18.18 0.76
C LEU A 190 11.05 -18.42 -0.77
N ALA A 191 11.05 -19.69 -1.19
CA ALA A 191 10.97 -20.08 -2.58
C ALA A 191 9.65 -19.61 -3.21
N VAL A 192 8.51 -19.86 -2.56
CA VAL A 192 7.20 -19.35 -2.98
C VAL A 192 7.23 -17.83 -3.11
N ALA A 193 7.74 -17.12 -2.09
CA ALA A 193 7.81 -15.66 -2.13
C ALA A 193 8.63 -15.18 -3.33
N LYS A 194 9.84 -15.72 -3.55
CA LYS A 194 10.70 -15.35 -4.68
C LYS A 194 10.04 -15.64 -6.02
N THR A 195 9.44 -16.82 -6.20
CA THR A 195 8.73 -17.18 -7.44
C THR A 195 7.61 -16.19 -7.75
N TYR A 196 6.77 -15.89 -6.76
CA TYR A 196 5.62 -15.02 -6.96
C TYR A 196 5.96 -13.53 -6.94
N LEU A 197 7.18 -13.11 -6.58
CA LEU A 197 7.61 -11.74 -6.84
C LEU A 197 7.93 -11.49 -8.32
N LEU A 198 8.20 -12.55 -9.09
CA LEU A 198 8.63 -12.46 -10.49
C LEU A 198 7.50 -12.70 -11.51
N VAL A 199 6.28 -13.02 -11.06
CA VAL A 199 5.13 -13.20 -11.95
C VAL A 199 4.61 -11.87 -12.48
N SER A 200 4.02 -11.88 -13.67
CA SER A 200 3.53 -10.66 -14.34
C SER A 200 2.19 -10.14 -13.80
N ASP A 201 1.46 -10.96 -13.04
CA ASP A 201 0.08 -10.73 -12.59
C ASP A 201 -0.04 -10.26 -11.14
N SER A 202 -1.29 -10.08 -10.69
CA SER A 202 -1.64 -9.53 -9.37
C SER A 202 -1.10 -10.28 -8.14
N PRO A 203 -0.96 -11.63 -8.13
CA PRO A 203 -0.30 -12.38 -7.05
C PRO A 203 1.04 -11.79 -6.59
N ARG A 204 1.78 -11.11 -7.49
CA ARG A 204 2.98 -10.36 -7.14
C ARG A 204 2.79 -9.36 -6.01
N ASP A 205 1.68 -8.65 -6.01
CA ASP A 205 1.37 -7.66 -4.98
C ASP A 205 1.12 -8.33 -3.62
N ALA A 206 0.56 -9.55 -3.60
CA ALA A 206 0.37 -10.35 -2.39
C ALA A 206 1.69 -10.97 -1.91
N ALA A 207 2.54 -11.45 -2.81
CA ALA A 207 3.89 -11.94 -2.48
C ALA A 207 4.74 -10.88 -1.78
N SER A 208 4.66 -9.62 -2.23
CA SER A 208 5.35 -8.52 -1.54
C SER A 208 4.82 -8.28 -0.11
N VAL A 209 3.55 -8.58 0.18
CA VAL A 209 3.00 -8.55 1.57
C VAL A 209 3.58 -9.71 2.37
N LEU A 210 3.58 -10.92 1.82
CA LEU A 210 4.19 -12.10 2.42
C LEU A 210 5.63 -11.84 2.85
N VAL A 211 6.48 -11.35 1.94
CA VAL A 211 7.87 -10.99 2.25
C VAL A 211 7.98 -10.05 3.43
N SER A 212 7.19 -8.96 3.44
CA SER A 212 7.30 -7.93 4.48
C SER A 212 6.98 -8.43 5.88
N LYS A 213 6.11 -9.44 6.00
CA LYS A 213 5.74 -10.06 7.27
C LYS A 213 6.67 -11.21 7.63
N PHE A 214 7.05 -12.02 6.65
CA PHE A 214 7.91 -13.19 6.83
C PHE A 214 9.34 -12.79 7.20
N MET A 215 9.94 -11.84 6.48
CA MET A 215 11.32 -11.37 6.70
C MET A 215 11.50 -10.59 8.01
N THR A 216 10.41 -10.10 8.61
CA THR A 216 10.45 -9.32 9.86
C THR A 216 10.25 -10.18 11.11
N ARG A 217 10.01 -11.48 10.94
CA ARG A 217 9.98 -12.44 12.06
C ARG A 217 11.39 -12.59 12.67
N PRO A 218 11.52 -12.75 13.99
CA PRO A 218 12.82 -12.91 14.64
C PRO A 218 13.64 -14.09 14.09
N ASP A 219 13.05 -15.29 14.00
CA ASP A 219 13.71 -16.52 13.55
C ASP A 219 14.15 -16.47 12.08
N VAL A 220 13.35 -15.86 11.21
CA VAL A 220 13.64 -15.71 9.78
C VAL A 220 14.66 -14.61 9.54
N LYS A 221 14.53 -13.46 10.20
CA LYS A 221 15.41 -12.31 10.01
C LYS A 221 16.88 -12.69 10.16
N HIS A 222 17.21 -13.39 11.25
CA HIS A 222 18.60 -13.77 11.54
C HIS A 222 19.20 -14.76 10.53
N LYS A 223 18.36 -15.55 9.85
CA LYS A 223 18.81 -16.61 8.94
C LYS A 223 18.73 -16.25 7.46
N ARG A 224 17.76 -15.42 7.06
CA ARG A 224 17.36 -15.27 5.64
C ARG A 224 17.25 -13.84 5.14
N LEU A 225 17.29 -12.82 6.02
CA LEU A 225 17.17 -11.43 5.58
C LEU A 225 18.30 -11.00 4.64
N GLY A 226 19.55 -11.34 4.97
CA GLY A 226 20.72 -11.07 4.13
C GLY A 226 20.59 -11.72 2.76
N ASP A 227 20.39 -13.05 2.72
CA ASP A 227 20.20 -13.82 1.48
C ASP A 227 19.08 -13.27 0.60
N PHE A 228 17.98 -12.80 1.20
CA PHE A 228 16.86 -12.22 0.46
C PHE A 228 17.20 -10.85 -0.12
N LEU A 229 17.91 -10.01 0.63
CA LEU A 229 18.36 -8.70 0.16
C LEU A 229 19.38 -8.85 -0.97
N ASP A 230 20.35 -9.74 -0.84
CA ASP A 230 21.34 -10.01 -1.89
C ASP A 230 20.66 -10.51 -3.17
N TRP A 231 19.71 -11.44 -3.05
CA TRP A 231 18.90 -11.89 -4.18
C TRP A 231 18.10 -10.73 -4.81
N SER A 232 17.50 -9.87 -3.99
CA SER A 232 16.69 -8.73 -4.46
C SER A 232 17.54 -7.72 -5.23
N LEU A 233 18.70 -7.36 -4.68
CA LEU A 233 19.63 -6.40 -5.28
C LEU A 233 20.25 -6.97 -6.57
N THR A 234 20.63 -8.25 -6.56
CA THR A 234 21.12 -8.93 -7.78
C THR A 234 20.07 -8.90 -8.88
N THR A 235 18.81 -9.20 -8.54
CA THR A 235 17.69 -9.17 -9.50
C THR A 235 17.46 -7.77 -10.06
N ILE A 236 17.50 -6.73 -9.21
CA ILE A 236 17.38 -5.33 -9.66
C ILE A 236 18.52 -4.97 -10.61
N SER A 237 19.77 -5.25 -10.25
CA SER A 237 20.94 -4.94 -11.07
C SER A 237 20.88 -5.62 -12.44
N GLN A 238 20.53 -6.90 -12.49
CA GLN A 238 20.55 -7.69 -13.74
C GLN A 238 19.37 -7.42 -14.70
N THR A 239 18.26 -6.90 -14.21
CA THR A 239 17.02 -6.79 -15.01
C THR A 239 16.93 -5.45 -15.75
N ASN A 240 17.03 -5.42 -17.08
CA ASN A 240 17.22 -4.16 -17.83
C ASN A 240 15.92 -3.39 -18.19
N ALA A 241 14.76 -3.87 -17.74
CA ALA A 241 13.45 -3.24 -17.96
C ALA A 241 13.10 -3.01 -19.44
N HIS A 242 13.60 -3.84 -20.36
CA HIS A 242 13.33 -3.72 -21.80
C HIS A 242 12.01 -4.38 -22.20
N SER A 243 11.59 -5.40 -21.46
CA SER A 243 10.31 -6.08 -21.67
C SER A 243 9.29 -5.79 -20.57
N VAL A 244 8.01 -5.95 -20.89
CA VAL A 244 6.92 -5.86 -19.90
C VAL A 244 7.15 -6.85 -18.75
N ILE A 245 7.64 -8.07 -19.04
CA ILE A 245 7.93 -9.09 -18.03
C ILE A 245 8.99 -8.59 -17.05
N GLU A 246 10.11 -8.05 -17.56
CA GLU A 246 11.18 -7.49 -16.73
C GLU A 246 10.73 -6.29 -15.88
N ILE A 247 9.89 -5.42 -16.45
CA ILE A 247 9.26 -4.30 -15.72
C ILE A 247 8.42 -4.83 -14.56
N MET A 248 7.64 -5.89 -14.80
CA MET A 248 6.81 -6.52 -13.78
C MET A 248 7.65 -7.21 -12.69
N MET A 249 8.76 -7.87 -13.06
CA MET A 249 9.71 -8.46 -12.11
C MET A 249 10.32 -7.38 -11.21
N LEU A 250 10.81 -6.27 -11.79
CA LEU A 250 11.33 -5.13 -11.04
C LEU A 250 10.28 -4.55 -10.09
N ASP A 251 9.05 -4.36 -10.58
CA ASP A 251 7.95 -3.87 -9.76
C ASP A 251 7.72 -4.77 -8.52
N GLY A 252 7.73 -6.09 -8.68
CA GLY A 252 7.57 -7.02 -7.56
C GLY A 252 8.67 -6.89 -6.51
N VAL A 253 9.93 -6.95 -6.95
CA VAL A 253 11.09 -6.87 -6.05
C VAL A 253 11.12 -5.51 -5.35
N LEU A 254 10.92 -4.41 -6.06
CA LEU A 254 10.88 -3.06 -5.47
C LEU A 254 9.69 -2.90 -4.50
N GLN A 255 8.52 -3.45 -4.83
CA GLN A 255 7.38 -3.47 -3.92
C GLN A 255 7.68 -4.25 -2.63
N SER A 256 8.38 -5.38 -2.73
CA SER A 256 8.78 -6.19 -1.58
C SER A 256 9.73 -5.41 -0.65
N LEU A 257 10.75 -4.75 -1.20
CA LEU A 257 11.67 -3.90 -0.45
C LEU A 257 10.94 -2.72 0.19
N ALA A 258 10.08 -2.02 -0.56
CA ALA A 258 9.32 -0.88 -0.02
C ALA A 258 8.38 -1.28 1.12
N LYS A 259 7.82 -2.51 1.11
CA LYS A 259 7.02 -3.04 2.21
C LYS A 259 7.89 -3.53 3.36
N LEU A 260 9.03 -4.16 3.08
CA LEU A 260 10.01 -4.58 4.08
C LEU A 260 10.51 -3.39 4.91
N PHE A 261 11.00 -2.33 4.27
CA PHE A 261 11.43 -1.10 4.97
C PHE A 261 10.28 -0.31 5.60
N LYS A 262 9.01 -0.59 5.25
CA LYS A 262 7.85 0.00 5.93
C LYS A 262 7.52 -0.73 7.23
N HIS A 263 7.70 -2.05 7.27
CA HIS A 263 7.21 -2.92 8.35
C HIS A 263 8.32 -3.44 9.26
N GLY A 264 9.56 -3.51 8.78
CA GLY A 264 10.72 -3.89 9.57
C GLY A 264 11.16 -2.81 10.54
N LYS A 265 11.82 -3.25 11.61
CA LYS A 265 12.40 -2.35 12.61
C LYS A 265 13.60 -1.63 12.01
N ARG A 266 13.80 -0.37 12.41
CA ARG A 266 14.93 0.45 11.96
C ARG A 266 16.26 -0.26 12.21
N ASP A 267 16.48 -0.74 13.43
CA ASP A 267 17.76 -1.31 13.86
C ASP A 267 18.14 -2.57 13.06
N ASP A 268 17.14 -3.31 12.60
CA ASP A 268 17.32 -4.52 11.79
C ASP A 268 17.69 -4.21 10.34
N LEU A 269 17.23 -3.08 9.81
CA LEU A 269 17.33 -2.71 8.39
C LEU A 269 18.37 -1.62 8.11
N LEU A 270 18.78 -0.87 9.13
CA LEU A 270 19.69 0.28 8.99
C LEU A 270 21.00 -0.12 8.32
N GLN A 271 21.59 -1.25 8.72
CA GLN A 271 22.86 -1.73 8.15
C GLN A 271 22.77 -2.06 6.64
N TYR A 272 21.57 -2.32 6.14
CA TYR A 272 21.34 -2.64 4.72
C TYR A 272 20.91 -1.41 3.91
N ALA A 273 20.40 -0.36 4.56
CA ALA A 273 19.82 0.79 3.88
C ALA A 273 20.78 1.51 2.91
N PRO A 274 22.07 1.76 3.25
CA PRO A 274 23.02 2.38 2.31
C PRO A 274 23.27 1.51 1.06
N ILE A 275 23.35 0.19 1.24
CA ILE A 275 23.60 -0.77 0.14
C ILE A 275 22.42 -0.78 -0.83
N VAL A 276 21.19 -0.78 -0.29
CA VAL A 276 19.97 -0.70 -1.09
C VAL A 276 19.89 0.64 -1.82
N LEU A 277 20.20 1.76 -1.17
CA LEU A 277 20.20 3.09 -1.80
C LEU A 277 21.16 3.12 -3.00
N ARG A 278 22.42 2.68 -2.82
CA ARG A 278 23.43 2.64 -3.88
C ARG A 278 23.00 1.82 -5.09
N CYS A 279 22.39 0.65 -4.86
CA CYS A 279 21.87 -0.19 -5.94
C CYS A 279 20.76 0.52 -6.73
N LEU A 280 19.90 1.27 -6.05
CA LEU A 280 18.80 2.03 -6.69
C LEU A 280 19.32 3.22 -7.50
N GLU A 281 20.36 3.90 -7.04
CA GLU A 281 21.02 5.00 -7.77
C GLU A 281 21.64 4.49 -9.08
N GLN A 282 22.38 3.38 -9.01
CA GLN A 282 22.97 2.74 -10.18
C GLN A 282 21.92 2.30 -11.20
N LYS A 283 20.70 1.98 -10.75
CA LYS A 283 19.63 1.53 -11.63
C LYS A 283 18.91 2.67 -12.38
N GLN A 284 19.04 3.91 -11.92
CA GLN A 284 18.43 5.10 -12.56
C GLN A 284 16.92 4.97 -12.84
N LEU A 285 16.18 4.32 -11.93
CA LEU A 285 14.74 4.08 -12.12
C LEU A 285 13.89 5.36 -12.15
N SER A 286 14.42 6.50 -11.70
CA SER A 286 13.81 7.82 -11.84
C SER A 286 13.57 8.23 -13.30
N GLU A 287 14.33 7.68 -14.24
CA GLU A 287 14.25 8.01 -15.67
C GLU A 287 13.41 6.99 -16.47
N SER A 288 12.90 5.95 -15.81
CA SER A 288 12.08 4.93 -16.45
C SER A 288 10.87 5.54 -17.18
N SER A 289 10.53 5.03 -18.36
CA SER A 289 9.29 5.40 -19.07
C SER A 289 8.03 5.09 -18.22
N GLU A 290 8.12 4.04 -17.40
CA GLU A 290 7.01 3.49 -16.64
C GLU A 290 6.73 4.25 -15.35
N ALA A 291 5.57 4.93 -15.31
CA ALA A 291 5.09 5.66 -14.15
C ALA A 291 5.03 4.80 -12.87
N LYS A 292 4.68 3.52 -13.02
CA LYS A 292 4.58 2.58 -11.91
C LYS A 292 5.94 2.34 -11.25
N LEU A 293 6.99 2.16 -12.06
CA LEU A 293 8.37 1.97 -11.57
C LEU A 293 8.89 3.23 -10.89
N ARG A 294 8.73 4.40 -11.51
CA ARG A 294 9.12 5.69 -10.88
C ARG A 294 8.41 5.91 -9.54
N LYS A 295 7.11 5.58 -9.47
CA LYS A 295 6.32 5.68 -8.22
C LYS A 295 6.85 4.76 -7.12
N ILE A 296 7.11 3.49 -7.42
CA ILE A 296 7.59 2.54 -6.40
C ILE A 296 9.04 2.85 -5.97
N TYR A 297 9.86 3.31 -6.92
CA TYR A 297 11.20 3.83 -6.66
C TYR A 297 11.17 4.98 -5.64
N VAL A 298 10.42 6.06 -5.92
CA VAL A 298 10.25 7.21 -5.00
C VAL A 298 9.72 6.75 -3.64
N LYS A 299 8.81 5.78 -3.64
CA LYS A 299 8.26 5.23 -2.40
C LYS A 299 9.29 4.44 -1.60
N LEU A 300 10.22 3.72 -2.24
CA LEU A 300 11.32 3.01 -1.58
C LEU A 300 12.36 4.00 -1.05
N ILE A 301 12.75 5.01 -1.84
CA ILE A 301 13.61 6.12 -1.42
C ILE A 301 13.06 6.80 -0.15
N GLN A 302 11.76 7.10 -0.12
CA GLN A 302 11.09 7.59 1.09
C GLN A 302 11.29 6.66 2.30
N ARG A 303 11.23 5.34 2.12
CA ARG A 303 11.39 4.39 3.25
C ARG A 303 12.83 4.34 3.73
N LEU A 304 13.80 4.43 2.84
CA LEU A 304 15.22 4.51 3.18
C LEU A 304 15.51 5.77 3.99
N GLY A 305 15.01 6.94 3.57
CA GLY A 305 15.13 8.19 4.37
C GLY A 305 14.56 8.06 5.78
N LEU A 306 13.40 7.41 5.92
CA LEU A 306 12.79 7.14 7.23
C LEU A 306 13.50 6.02 8.02
N THR A 307 14.41 5.29 7.40
CA THR A 307 15.26 4.28 8.07
C THR A 307 16.54 4.94 8.57
N PHE A 308 17.17 5.81 7.78
CA PHE A 308 18.34 6.59 8.21
C PHE A 308 18.02 7.46 9.42
N LEU A 309 16.91 8.20 9.37
CA LEU A 309 16.50 9.12 10.43
C LEU A 309 15.73 8.41 11.56
N LYS A 310 16.13 8.65 12.82
CA LYS A 310 15.39 8.19 14.00
C LYS A 310 13.96 8.78 14.00
N PRO A 311 12.93 8.02 14.41
CA PRO A 311 11.58 8.57 14.57
C PRO A 311 11.57 9.73 15.57
N ARG A 312 11.12 10.90 15.14
CA ARG A 312 11.04 12.11 15.97
C ARG A 312 9.76 12.89 15.71
N LEU A 313 9.28 13.56 16.74
CA LEU A 313 8.30 14.63 16.63
C LEU A 313 9.03 15.96 16.81
N ALA A 314 9.37 16.61 15.71
CA ALA A 314 10.01 17.92 15.74
C ALA A 314 9.12 18.96 16.43
N ALA A 315 9.64 19.63 17.47
CA ALA A 315 8.92 20.67 18.21
C ALA A 315 8.57 21.87 17.32
N TRP A 316 9.47 22.24 16.41
CA TRP A 316 9.30 23.32 15.43
C TRP A 316 8.16 23.07 14.42
N ARG A 317 7.74 21.81 14.24
CA ARG A 317 6.73 21.43 13.24
C ARG A 317 5.36 22.07 13.47
N TYR A 318 5.00 22.32 14.73
CA TYR A 318 3.72 22.89 15.10
C TYR A 318 3.92 23.97 16.16
N GLN A 319 3.91 25.24 15.74
CA GLN A 319 3.70 26.32 16.68
C GLN A 319 2.26 26.24 17.20
N ARG A 320 2.09 25.75 18.44
CA ARG A 320 0.78 25.67 19.13
C ARG A 320 0.25 27.05 19.56
N GLY A 321 0.68 28.14 18.93
CA GLY A 321 0.40 29.53 19.32
C GLY A 321 -1.06 29.96 19.20
N SER A 322 -1.95 29.13 18.66
CA SER A 322 -3.37 29.47 18.50
C SER A 322 -4.27 28.26 18.66
N ARG A 323 -4.63 27.91 19.90
CA ARG A 323 -5.53 26.78 20.18
C ARG A 323 -7.01 27.09 19.92
N SER A 324 -7.34 28.32 19.53
CA SER A 324 -8.71 28.73 19.24
C SER A 324 -8.76 29.78 18.13
N ILE A 325 -9.39 29.43 17.01
CA ILE A 325 -9.76 30.39 15.96
C ILE A 325 -10.62 31.52 16.54
N ALA A 326 -11.50 31.21 17.50
CA ALA A 326 -12.31 32.21 18.17
C ALA A 326 -11.47 33.19 19.00
N ALA A 327 -10.38 32.72 19.64
CA ALA A 327 -9.44 33.60 20.33
C ALA A 327 -8.67 34.48 19.32
N ASN A 328 -8.25 33.94 18.17
CA ASN A 328 -7.57 34.71 17.13
C ASN A 328 -8.47 35.79 16.49
N LEU A 329 -9.77 35.53 16.39
CA LEU A 329 -10.76 36.48 15.86
C LEU A 329 -11.20 37.52 16.89
N ALA A 330 -10.99 37.26 18.19
CA ALA A 330 -11.36 38.16 19.28
C ALA A 330 -10.28 39.20 19.64
N VAL A 331 -9.05 39.03 19.14
CA VAL A 331 -7.96 39.98 19.40
C VAL A 331 -8.06 41.17 18.43
N PRO A 332 -8.15 42.43 18.92
CA PRO A 332 -8.12 43.60 18.06
C PRO A 332 -6.81 43.65 17.25
N TYR A 333 -6.87 44.06 15.99
CA TYR A 333 -5.76 44.03 15.02
C TYR A 333 -4.44 44.65 15.55
N ALA A 334 -4.52 45.64 16.45
CA ALA A 334 -3.36 46.29 17.07
C ALA A 334 -2.65 45.44 18.15
N ALA A 335 -3.37 44.55 18.86
CA ALA A 335 -2.80 43.68 19.89
C ALA A 335 -2.20 42.38 19.32
N ALA A 336 -2.71 41.91 18.17
CA ALA A 336 -2.13 40.78 17.44
C ALA A 336 -0.74 41.11 16.88
N ALA A 337 -0.52 42.36 16.44
CA ALA A 337 0.78 42.84 15.96
C ALA A 337 1.82 43.01 17.09
N ALA A 338 1.38 43.35 18.31
CA ALA A 338 2.26 43.49 19.48
C ALA A 338 2.62 42.13 20.12
N ALA A 339 1.72 41.14 20.08
CA ALA A 339 2.01 39.78 20.56
C ALA A 339 2.88 38.96 19.59
N ALA A 340 3.00 39.39 18.32
CA ALA A 340 3.91 38.81 17.33
C ALA A 340 5.38 39.25 17.53
N VAL A 341 5.63 40.23 18.40
CA VAL A 341 6.96 40.81 18.64
C VAL A 341 7.33 40.65 20.11
N SER A 342 8.07 39.57 20.39
CA SER A 342 8.93 39.31 21.56
C SER A 342 8.33 38.61 22.80
N PRO A 343 9.11 37.80 23.55
CA PRO A 343 10.44 37.24 23.28
C PRO A 343 10.42 35.71 23.11
N GLU A 344 11.48 35.22 22.47
CA GLU A 344 12.09 33.91 22.67
C GLU A 344 11.73 33.27 24.01
N THR A 345 10.73 32.38 24.04
CA THR A 345 10.78 31.29 25.01
C THR A 345 11.87 30.37 24.53
N GLU A 346 13.01 30.41 25.23
CA GLU A 346 14.05 29.40 25.28
C GLU A 346 13.42 28.00 25.42
N THR A 347 12.91 27.41 24.34
CA THR A 347 13.06 25.97 24.18
C THR A 347 14.54 25.81 23.95
N GLN A 348 15.26 25.45 25.02
CA GLN A 348 16.63 24.96 24.94
C GLN A 348 16.77 24.19 23.64
N GLU A 349 17.40 24.84 22.66
CA GLU A 349 18.03 24.18 21.54
C GLU A 349 19.11 23.33 22.22
N GLN A 350 18.71 22.14 22.66
CA GLN A 350 19.67 21.08 22.71
C GLN A 350 20.07 20.91 21.25
N ASP A 351 21.18 21.58 20.90
CA ASP A 351 22.26 21.06 20.08
C ASP A 351 22.52 19.60 20.50
N GLU A 352 21.53 18.72 20.27
CA GLU A 352 21.82 17.34 20.00
C GLU A 352 22.66 17.41 18.74
N ASP A 353 23.96 17.19 18.85
CA ASP A 353 24.88 17.00 17.74
C ASP A 353 24.22 16.01 16.76
N TYR A 354 23.57 16.55 15.72
CA TYR A 354 22.64 15.80 14.90
C TYR A 354 23.48 15.05 13.88
N ASP A 355 23.89 13.83 14.23
CA ASP A 355 24.51 12.90 13.30
C ASP A 355 23.48 12.46 12.24
N ILE A 356 23.36 13.27 11.20
CA ILE A 356 22.51 13.04 10.04
C ILE A 356 23.36 12.39 8.97
N PRO A 357 23.06 11.13 8.60
CA PRO A 357 23.83 10.45 7.57
C PRO A 357 23.75 11.19 6.23
N GLU A 358 24.87 11.27 5.51
CA GLU A 358 24.97 11.90 4.19
C GLU A 358 23.94 11.34 3.19
N GLU A 359 23.57 10.05 3.33
CA GLU A 359 22.54 9.40 2.50
C GLU A 359 21.17 10.11 2.56
N VAL A 360 20.90 10.90 3.59
CA VAL A 360 19.66 11.66 3.72
C VAL A 360 19.58 12.79 2.68
N GLU A 361 20.69 13.44 2.36
CA GLU A 361 20.76 14.46 1.31
C GLU A 361 20.40 13.83 -0.04
N THR A 362 21.04 12.72 -0.38
CA THR A 362 20.73 11.91 -1.57
C THR A 362 19.25 11.54 -1.62
N VAL A 363 18.65 11.11 -0.51
CA VAL A 363 17.22 10.81 -0.45
C VAL A 363 16.37 12.04 -0.78
N ILE A 364 16.70 13.20 -0.23
CA ILE A 364 15.97 14.46 -0.47
C ILE A 364 16.05 14.85 -1.95
N GLU A 365 17.22 14.77 -2.58
CA GLU A 365 17.41 15.06 -4.00
C GLU A 365 16.50 14.22 -4.88
N HIS A 366 16.50 12.90 -4.67
CA HIS A 366 15.64 11.97 -5.41
C HIS A 366 14.14 12.25 -5.20
N LEU A 367 13.75 12.67 -4.00
CA LEU A 367 12.37 13.09 -3.73
C LEU A 367 12.01 14.40 -4.44
N LEU A 368 12.93 15.38 -4.51
CA LEU A 368 12.75 16.63 -5.25
C LEU A 368 12.63 16.40 -6.76
N VAL A 369 13.39 15.45 -7.32
CA VAL A 369 13.22 14.98 -8.71
C VAL A 369 11.82 14.41 -8.90
N GLY A 370 11.37 13.52 -8.00
CA GLY A 370 10.02 12.95 -8.05
C GLY A 370 8.89 13.97 -7.94
N LEU A 371 9.11 15.12 -7.29
CA LEU A 371 8.13 16.22 -7.20
C LEU A 371 7.90 16.91 -8.56
N LYS A 372 8.89 16.82 -9.46
CA LYS A 372 8.86 17.36 -10.82
C LYS A 372 8.32 16.37 -11.85
N ASP A 373 7.96 15.14 -11.46
CA ASP A 373 7.45 14.11 -12.37
C ASP A 373 6.21 14.57 -13.14
N LYS A 374 6.04 14.03 -14.35
CA LYS A 374 4.88 14.26 -15.21
C LYS A 374 3.59 13.65 -14.63
N GLU A 375 3.71 12.54 -13.91
CA GLU A 375 2.59 11.80 -13.36
C GLU A 375 2.24 12.23 -11.93
N THR A 376 0.98 12.57 -11.70
CA THR A 376 0.47 13.00 -10.38
C THR A 376 0.70 11.95 -9.30
N VAL A 377 0.60 10.66 -9.64
CA VAL A 377 0.82 9.57 -8.67
C VAL A 377 2.25 9.51 -8.15
N VAL A 378 3.24 9.90 -8.96
CA VAL A 378 4.66 9.96 -8.57
C VAL A 378 4.89 11.21 -7.72
N ARG A 379 4.39 12.38 -8.19
CA ARG A 379 4.47 13.65 -7.46
C ARG A 379 3.89 13.56 -6.06
N TRP A 380 2.73 12.91 -5.92
CA TRP A 380 2.08 12.70 -4.64
C TRP A 380 2.89 11.77 -3.71
N SER A 381 3.53 10.74 -4.27
CA SER A 381 4.44 9.87 -3.51
C SER A 381 5.67 10.64 -3.01
N ALA A 382 6.26 11.47 -3.88
CA ALA A 382 7.40 12.32 -3.57
C ALA A 382 7.07 13.37 -2.51
N ALA A 383 5.96 14.11 -2.66
CA ALA A 383 5.50 15.10 -1.69
C ALA A 383 5.27 14.49 -0.30
N LYS A 384 4.67 13.29 -0.24
CA LYS A 384 4.55 12.52 1.01
C LYS A 384 5.90 12.09 1.56
N GLY A 385 6.86 11.80 0.70
CA GLY A 385 8.25 11.53 1.05
C GLY A 385 8.88 12.71 1.76
N ILE A 386 8.94 13.84 1.08
CA ILE A 386 9.51 15.10 1.57
C ILE A 386 8.90 15.44 2.92
N GLY A 387 7.58 15.59 3.01
CA GLY A 387 6.95 16.00 4.28
C GLY A 387 7.22 15.05 5.46
N ARG A 388 7.47 13.76 5.23
CA ARG A 388 7.79 12.80 6.30
C ARG A 388 9.27 12.81 6.67
N VAL A 389 10.16 12.96 5.70
CA VAL A 389 11.62 13.01 5.93
C VAL A 389 11.97 14.35 6.57
N THR A 390 11.51 15.47 6.00
CA THR A 390 11.68 16.82 6.54
C THR A 390 11.17 16.93 7.98
N GLY A 391 10.03 16.32 8.30
CA GLY A 391 9.49 16.32 9.66
C GLY A 391 10.34 15.59 10.72
N ARG A 392 11.45 14.95 10.33
CA ARG A 392 12.44 14.34 11.24
C ARG A 392 13.74 15.13 11.33
N LEU A 393 14.01 16.03 10.39
CA LEU A 393 15.23 16.85 10.36
C LEU A 393 15.21 17.97 11.41
N PRO A 394 16.37 18.48 11.84
CA PRO A 394 16.52 19.76 12.54
C PRO A 394 15.85 20.90 11.77
N GLN A 395 15.55 21.99 12.47
CA GLN A 395 14.81 23.11 11.88
C GLN A 395 15.57 23.72 10.70
N GLU A 396 16.87 23.95 10.85
CA GLU A 396 17.72 24.57 9.81
C GLU A 396 17.66 23.76 8.49
N LEU A 397 17.97 22.46 8.57
CA LEU A 397 17.91 21.58 7.39
C LEU A 397 16.49 21.40 6.86
N ALA A 398 15.47 21.48 7.73
CA ALA A 398 14.10 21.44 7.27
C ALA A 398 13.73 22.69 6.47
N ASP A 399 14.19 23.87 6.88
CA ASP A 399 14.00 25.14 6.16
C ASP A 399 14.68 25.11 4.79
N ASP A 400 15.89 24.53 4.68
CA ASP A 400 16.58 24.32 3.40
C ASP A 400 15.78 23.44 2.44
N VAL A 401 15.17 22.36 2.95
CA VAL A 401 14.30 21.49 2.15
C VAL A 401 13.05 22.25 1.69
N VAL A 402 12.45 23.08 2.54
CA VAL A 402 11.31 23.92 2.17
C VAL A 402 11.70 24.92 1.08
N GLY A 403 12.85 25.59 1.22
CA GLY A 403 13.40 26.47 0.18
C GLY A 403 13.54 25.75 -1.16
N SER A 404 14.13 24.56 -1.15
CA SER A 404 14.29 23.71 -2.34
C SER A 404 12.96 23.32 -2.98
N VAL A 405 11.93 23.04 -2.18
CA VAL A 405 10.57 22.77 -2.66
C VAL A 405 9.97 24.00 -3.32
N LEU A 406 10.08 25.18 -2.71
CA LEU A 406 9.57 26.44 -3.28
C LEU A 406 10.23 26.77 -4.62
N ASP A 407 11.54 26.54 -4.74
CA ASP A 407 12.26 26.74 -5.99
C ASP A 407 11.81 25.78 -7.10
N CYS A 408 11.36 24.56 -6.76
CA CYS A 408 10.73 23.65 -7.71
C CYS A 408 9.42 24.22 -8.30
N PHE A 409 8.66 25.00 -7.52
CA PHE A 409 7.44 25.66 -8.00
C PHE A 409 7.73 26.89 -8.84
N ARG A 410 8.70 27.73 -8.44
CA ARG A 410 9.09 28.93 -9.20
C ARG A 410 9.47 28.62 -10.65
N LYS A 411 10.28 27.58 -10.86
CA LYS A 411 10.71 27.11 -12.18
C LYS A 411 9.58 26.59 -13.08
N ARG A 412 8.41 26.25 -12.52
CA ARG A 412 7.22 25.82 -13.27
C ARG A 412 6.29 26.97 -13.66
N ILE A 413 6.36 28.11 -12.97
CA ILE A 413 5.48 29.27 -13.21
C ILE A 413 6.09 30.18 -14.28
N THR A 414 7.41 30.29 -14.34
CA THR A 414 8.13 31.12 -15.33
C THR A 414 8.01 30.69 -16.81
N PRO A 415 7.84 29.42 -17.22
CA PRO A 415 7.79 29.05 -18.65
C PRO A 415 6.61 29.65 -19.42
N GLY A 416 5.53 30.07 -18.74
CA GLY A 416 4.36 30.70 -19.36
C GLY A 416 4.43 32.23 -19.45
N MET A 417 5.31 32.88 -18.70
CA MET A 417 5.38 34.35 -18.65
C MET A 417 6.39 34.93 -19.65
N GLU A 418 7.44 34.19 -20.03
CA GLU A 418 8.39 34.63 -21.06
C GLU A 418 7.81 34.55 -22.50
N ALA A 419 6.81 33.71 -22.72
CA ALA A 419 6.09 33.64 -24.00
C ALA A 419 5.12 34.82 -24.22
N ALA A 420 4.72 35.53 -23.15
CA ALA A 420 3.86 36.71 -23.25
C ALA A 420 4.64 38.00 -23.57
N SER A 421 5.96 38.02 -23.31
CA SER A 421 6.83 39.16 -23.62
C SER A 421 7.32 39.24 -25.07
N HIS A 422 7.04 38.23 -25.91
CA HIS A 422 7.44 38.22 -27.33
C HIS A 422 6.35 38.72 -28.31
N TRP A 423 5.20 39.19 -27.81
CA TRP A 423 4.13 39.81 -28.63
C TRP A 423 4.07 41.34 -28.51
N GLN A 424 5.12 41.97 -28.00
CA GLN A 424 5.29 43.43 -28.03
C GLN A 424 6.69 43.77 -28.54
N ASN A 425 6.86 43.69 -29.86
CA ASN A 425 7.69 44.61 -30.65
C ASN A 425 7.36 44.48 -32.14
#